data_AF-A0A3M2L493-F1
#
_entry.id   AF-A0A3M2L493-F1
#
_cell.length_a   1.000
_cell.length_b   1.000
_cell.length_c   1.000
_cell.angle_alpha   90.00
_cell.angle_beta   90.00
_cell.angle_gamma   90.00
#
_symmetry.space_group_name_H-M   'P 1'
#
loop_
_entity.id
_entity.type
_entity.pdbx_description
1 polymer ?
#
loop_
_entity_poly.entity_id
_entity_poly.type
_entity_poly.pdbx_seq_one_letter_code
_entity_poly.pdbx_strand_id
1 'polypeptide(L)'
;MGSPEPEKRPDVVDVLTAEHRQLESLVSRLQAGGPDRAAVFEQLVHDLAVHEAAEEMLVHPTARRAVFGADNVVRPRLDEEHEAKRALAHLYDLGVDGPEFDQALDEFAVKMAEHAAQEEQVEFPLLRKQFSAAKLENMAASLETIESLAPTRPHPHAGDTALANVFTGPPLAVFDRMRDAVREYLHNQRQPGEAPGRA
;
A
#
# COMPACT_ATOMS: atom_id res chain seq x y z
N MET A 1 41.73 8.82 -6.05
CA MET A 1 40.59 8.39 -5.21
C MET A 1 39.37 9.09 -5.77
N GLY A 2 38.52 8.36 -6.49
CA GLY A 2 37.24 8.91 -6.93
C GLY A 2 36.41 9.22 -5.69
N SER A 3 35.82 10.41 -5.63
CA SER A 3 34.80 10.71 -4.63
C SER A 3 33.75 9.60 -4.65
N PRO A 4 33.24 9.14 -3.50
CA PRO A 4 32.11 8.20 -3.50
C PRO A 4 30.99 8.82 -4.33
N GLU A 5 30.49 8.07 -5.32
CA GLU A 5 29.23 8.46 -5.97
C GLU A 5 28.19 8.64 -4.86
N PRO A 6 27.38 9.71 -4.91
CA PRO A 6 26.32 9.87 -3.93
C PRO A 6 25.45 8.61 -3.96
N GLU A 7 25.26 7.97 -2.81
CA GLU A 7 24.40 6.79 -2.70
C GLU A 7 23.03 7.13 -3.31
N LYS A 8 22.63 6.33 -4.32
CA LYS A 8 21.34 6.49 -4.97
C LYS A 8 20.26 6.24 -3.92
N ARG A 9 19.52 7.28 -3.55
CA ARG A 9 18.39 7.14 -2.64
C ARG A 9 17.29 6.31 -3.33
N PRO A 10 16.59 5.43 -2.60
CA PRO A 10 15.47 4.68 -3.17
C PRO A 10 14.41 5.65 -3.69
N ASP A 11 13.89 5.35 -4.88
CA ASP A 11 12.75 6.07 -5.44
C ASP A 11 11.43 5.34 -5.12
N VAL A 12 10.29 5.96 -5.41
CA VAL A 12 8.97 5.37 -5.08
C VAL A 12 8.76 3.99 -5.69
N VAL A 13 9.35 3.72 -6.87
CA VAL A 13 9.25 2.41 -7.51
C VAL A 13 10.08 1.37 -6.75
N ASP A 14 11.26 1.76 -6.24
CA ASP A 14 12.06 0.88 -5.39
C ASP A 14 11.30 0.49 -4.11
N VAL A 15 10.57 1.44 -3.50
CA VAL A 15 9.78 1.19 -2.28
C VAL A 15 8.60 0.26 -2.57
N LEU A 16 7.74 0.58 -3.54
CA LEU A 16 6.57 -0.25 -3.87
C LEU A 16 6.96 -1.66 -4.31
N THR A 17 8.05 -1.81 -5.07
CA THR A 17 8.58 -3.13 -5.45
C THR A 17 9.02 -3.93 -4.21
N ALA A 18 9.59 -3.27 -3.20
CA ALA A 18 9.95 -3.94 -1.95
C ALA A 18 8.71 -4.36 -1.15
N GLU A 19 7.66 -3.52 -1.13
CA GLU A 19 6.37 -3.85 -0.51
C GLU A 19 5.71 -5.06 -1.19
N HIS A 20 5.74 -5.17 -2.53
CA HIS A 20 5.26 -6.37 -3.24
C HIS A 20 5.94 -7.63 -2.73
N ARG A 21 7.27 -7.61 -2.55
CA ARG A 21 8.02 -8.77 -2.03
C ARG A 21 7.67 -9.08 -0.58
N GLN A 22 7.36 -8.06 0.22
CA GLN A 22 6.87 -8.26 1.59
C GLN A 22 5.49 -8.90 1.61
N LEU A 23 4.56 -8.44 0.77
CA LEU A 23 3.22 -9.01 0.63
C LEU A 23 3.27 -10.47 0.14
N GLU A 24 4.09 -10.76 -0.88
CA GLU A 24 4.36 -12.13 -1.35
C GLU A 24 4.90 -13.05 -0.23
N SER A 25 5.79 -12.52 0.62
CA SER A 25 6.34 -13.24 1.77
C SER A 25 5.28 -13.53 2.84
N LEU A 26 4.38 -12.58 3.12
CA LEU A 26 3.27 -12.78 4.06
C LEU A 26 2.29 -13.84 3.54
N VAL A 27 1.93 -13.81 2.26
CA VAL A 27 1.10 -14.83 1.63
C VAL A 27 1.76 -16.20 1.71
N SER A 28 3.06 -16.29 1.40
CA SER A 28 3.81 -17.55 1.49
C SER A 28 3.82 -18.13 2.92
N ARG A 29 3.93 -17.26 3.94
CA ARG A 29 3.82 -17.66 5.35
C ARG A 29 2.43 -18.16 5.71
N LEU A 30 1.38 -17.52 5.19
CA LEU A 30 0.00 -17.96 5.41
C LEU A 30 -0.28 -19.32 4.78
N GLN A 31 0.27 -19.58 3.60
CA GLN A 31 0.18 -20.88 2.91
C GLN A 31 0.96 -21.97 3.65
N ALA A 32 2.12 -21.64 4.21
CA ALA A 32 2.89 -22.57 5.05
C ALA A 32 2.15 -22.91 6.36
N GLY A 33 1.25 -22.03 6.82
CA GLY A 33 0.53 -22.15 8.08
C GLY A 33 1.43 -21.92 9.29
N GLY A 34 0.88 -22.15 10.49
CA GLY A 34 1.63 -21.99 11.74
C GLY A 34 0.79 -21.37 12.87
N PRO A 35 1.33 -21.34 14.10
CA PRO A 35 0.62 -20.80 15.25
C PRO A 35 0.40 -19.28 15.17
N ASP A 36 1.13 -18.57 14.31
CA ASP A 36 1.01 -17.12 14.10
C ASP A 36 0.11 -16.74 12.91
N ARG A 37 -0.59 -17.70 12.28
CA ARG A 37 -1.37 -17.48 11.05
C ARG A 37 -2.33 -16.28 11.12
N ALA A 38 -3.06 -16.13 12.23
CA ALA A 38 -3.96 -14.99 12.45
C ALA A 38 -3.19 -13.65 12.44
N ALA A 39 -2.08 -13.57 13.16
CA ALA A 39 -1.26 -12.36 13.21
C ALA A 39 -0.59 -12.04 11.85
N VAL A 40 -0.21 -13.06 11.08
CA VAL A 40 0.29 -12.88 9.71
C VAL A 40 -0.81 -12.36 8.79
N PHE A 41 -2.05 -12.84 8.94
CA PHE A 41 -3.17 -12.37 8.15
C PHE A 41 -3.55 -10.92 8.48
N GLU A 42 -3.56 -10.56 9.77
CA GLU A 42 -3.74 -9.17 10.20
C GLU A 42 -2.63 -8.26 9.63
N GLN A 43 -1.38 -8.72 9.61
CA GLN A 43 -0.27 -7.99 8.98
C GLN A 43 -0.47 -7.82 7.47
N LEU A 44 -0.95 -8.86 6.77
CA LEU A 44 -1.27 -8.78 5.34
C LEU A 44 -2.36 -7.74 5.06
N VAL A 45 -3.44 -7.74 5.85
CA VAL A 45 -4.53 -6.75 5.73
C VAL A 45 -4.02 -5.35 5.97
N HIS A 46 -3.17 -5.15 6.98
CA HIS A 46 -2.55 -3.86 7.26
C HIS A 46 -1.67 -3.40 6.08
N ASP A 47 -0.69 -4.22 5.68
CA ASP A 47 0.31 -3.82 4.70
C ASP A 47 -0.32 -3.55 3.34
N LEU A 48 -1.27 -4.39 2.92
CA LEU A 48 -1.98 -4.18 1.65
C LEU A 48 -2.84 -2.92 1.68
N ALA A 49 -3.46 -2.59 2.83
CA ALA A 49 -4.25 -1.37 2.95
C ALA A 49 -3.41 -0.10 2.85
N VAL A 50 -2.18 -0.11 3.39
CA VAL A 50 -1.24 1.00 3.26
C VAL A 50 -0.77 1.15 1.82
N HIS A 51 -0.34 0.03 1.22
CA HIS A 51 0.15 -0.05 -0.15
C HIS A 51 -0.87 0.48 -1.17
N GLU A 52 -2.08 -0.10 -1.20
CA GLU A 52 -3.11 0.30 -2.18
C GLU A 52 -3.60 1.74 -1.94
N ALA A 53 -3.64 2.21 -0.68
CA ALA A 53 -4.00 3.60 -0.40
C ALA A 53 -2.95 4.58 -0.93
N ALA A 54 -1.67 4.22 -0.90
CA ALA A 54 -0.63 5.03 -1.51
C ALA A 54 -0.74 5.04 -3.04
N GLU A 55 -1.04 3.90 -3.65
CA GLU A 55 -1.19 3.80 -5.10
C GLU A 55 -2.35 4.64 -5.62
N GLU A 56 -3.54 4.47 -5.03
CA GLU A 56 -4.74 5.22 -5.39
C GLU A 56 -4.57 6.74 -5.23
N MET A 57 -3.86 7.17 -4.19
CA MET A 57 -3.83 8.58 -3.79
C MET A 57 -2.59 9.34 -4.27
N LEU A 58 -1.47 8.65 -4.51
CA LEU A 58 -0.19 9.24 -4.90
C LEU A 58 0.28 8.78 -6.28
N VAL A 59 0.30 7.46 -6.53
CA VAL A 59 0.93 6.86 -7.72
C VAL A 59 0.04 7.04 -8.94
N HIS A 60 -1.18 6.52 -8.93
CA HIS A 60 -2.09 6.58 -10.07
C HIS A 60 -2.44 8.02 -10.49
N PRO A 61 -2.67 8.99 -9.59
CA PRO A 61 -2.88 10.38 -9.99
C PRO A 61 -1.63 10.99 -10.65
N THR A 62 -0.44 10.50 -10.30
CA THR A 62 0.82 10.94 -10.92
C THR A 62 1.01 10.25 -12.28
N ALA A 63 0.76 8.95 -12.39
CA ALA A 63 0.78 8.20 -13.64
C ALA A 63 -0.22 8.77 -14.67
N ARG A 64 -1.43 9.15 -14.26
CA ARG A 64 -2.43 9.81 -15.13
C ARG A 64 -1.94 11.11 -15.76
N ARG A 65 -1.06 11.86 -15.07
CA ARG A 65 -0.46 13.10 -15.60
C ARG A 65 0.75 12.84 -16.50
N ALA A 66 1.29 11.62 -16.47
CA ALA A 66 2.56 11.28 -17.06
C ALA A 66 2.47 11.06 -18.58
N VAL A 67 1.40 10.41 -19.06
CA VAL A 67 1.33 9.91 -20.45
C VAL A 67 -0.06 10.11 -21.05
N PHE A 68 -0.11 10.39 -22.36
CA PHE A 68 -1.35 10.32 -23.13
C PHE A 68 -1.86 8.86 -23.15
N GLY A 69 -3.12 8.64 -22.77
CA GLY A 69 -3.69 7.28 -22.68
C GLY A 69 -3.36 6.54 -21.38
N ALA A 70 -2.88 7.23 -20.33
CA ALA A 70 -2.62 6.65 -19.01
C ALA A 70 -3.84 5.94 -18.39
N ASP A 71 -5.05 6.29 -18.81
CA ASP A 71 -6.27 5.58 -18.40
C ASP A 71 -6.29 4.10 -18.82
N ASN A 72 -5.60 3.72 -19.90
CA ASN A 72 -5.47 2.33 -20.31
C ASN A 72 -4.46 1.54 -19.46
N VAL A 73 -3.65 2.24 -18.65
CA VAL A 73 -2.70 1.63 -17.70
C VAL A 73 -3.30 1.62 -16.31
N VAL A 74 -3.80 2.77 -15.85
CA VAL A 74 -4.26 2.99 -14.48
C VAL A 74 -5.64 2.36 -14.21
N ARG A 75 -6.58 2.39 -15.17
CA ARG A 75 -7.92 1.82 -14.91
C ARG A 75 -7.88 0.31 -14.63
N PRO A 76 -7.12 -0.50 -15.39
CA PRO A 76 -6.93 -1.91 -15.05
C PRO A 76 -6.35 -2.13 -13.64
N ARG A 77 -5.38 -1.31 -13.18
CA ARG A 77 -4.82 -1.44 -11.83
C ARG A 77 -5.89 -1.27 -10.75
N LEU A 78 -6.67 -0.18 -10.85
CA LEU A 78 -7.77 0.10 -9.94
C LEU A 78 -8.83 -1.02 -9.90
N ASP A 79 -9.12 -1.64 -11.05
CA ASP A 79 -10.05 -2.77 -11.12
C ASP A 79 -9.48 -4.01 -10.40
N GLU A 80 -8.18 -4.28 -10.55
CA GLU A 80 -7.45 -5.36 -9.89
C GLU A 80 -7.33 -5.17 -8.37
N GLU A 81 -6.97 -3.97 -7.91
CA GLU A 81 -6.95 -3.62 -6.48
C GLU A 81 -8.33 -3.81 -5.86
N HIS A 82 -9.39 -3.36 -6.55
CA HIS A 82 -10.75 -3.54 -6.05
C HIS A 82 -11.12 -5.03 -5.95
N GLU A 83 -10.64 -5.87 -6.87
CA GLU A 83 -10.77 -7.33 -6.77
C GLU A 83 -9.97 -7.92 -5.61
N ALA A 84 -8.74 -7.48 -5.38
CA ALA A 84 -7.88 -7.91 -4.28
C ALA A 84 -8.51 -7.58 -2.92
N LYS A 85 -9.03 -6.36 -2.74
CA LYS A 85 -9.78 -5.93 -1.55
C LYS A 85 -10.97 -6.83 -1.24
N ARG A 86 -11.75 -7.21 -2.26
CA ARG A 86 -12.91 -8.11 -2.10
C ARG A 86 -12.49 -9.53 -1.75
N ALA A 87 -11.43 -10.04 -2.37
CA ALA A 87 -10.89 -11.37 -2.06
C ALA A 87 -10.35 -11.41 -0.62
N LEU A 88 -9.66 -10.36 -0.16
CA LEU A 88 -9.17 -10.26 1.22
C LEU A 88 -10.31 -10.15 2.24
N ALA A 89 -11.37 -9.42 1.92
CA ALA A 89 -12.58 -9.39 2.74
C ALA A 89 -13.25 -10.77 2.84
N HIS A 90 -13.30 -11.51 1.74
CA HIS A 90 -13.80 -12.88 1.75
C HIS A 90 -12.95 -13.81 2.63
N LEU A 91 -11.62 -13.72 2.54
CA LEU A 91 -10.70 -14.45 3.41
C LEU A 91 -10.92 -14.15 4.90
N TYR A 92 -11.19 -12.88 5.22
CA TYR A 92 -11.53 -12.47 6.58
C TYR A 92 -12.82 -13.12 7.07
N ASP A 93 -13.86 -13.17 6.24
CA ASP A 93 -15.15 -13.78 6.59
C ASP A 93 -15.05 -15.31 6.77
N LEU A 94 -14.18 -15.98 5.99
CA LEU A 94 -13.90 -17.41 6.16
C LEU A 94 -13.16 -17.71 7.47
N GLY A 95 -12.31 -16.78 7.90
CA GLY A 95 -11.40 -16.94 9.04
C GLY A 95 -10.21 -17.84 8.71
N VAL A 96 -9.05 -17.58 9.31
CA VAL A 96 -7.78 -18.26 9.00
C VAL A 96 -7.75 -19.77 9.26
N ASP A 97 -8.71 -20.27 10.04
CA ASP A 97 -8.91 -21.70 10.35
C ASP A 97 -10.10 -22.31 9.58
N GLY A 98 -10.73 -21.52 8.69
CA GLY A 98 -11.87 -21.94 7.89
C GLY A 98 -11.49 -22.98 6.83
N PRO A 99 -12.37 -23.95 6.52
CA PRO A 99 -12.04 -25.05 5.61
C PRO A 99 -11.79 -24.59 4.17
N GLU A 100 -12.37 -23.46 3.74
CA GLU A 100 -12.15 -22.88 2.41
C GLU A 100 -11.02 -21.83 2.37
N PHE A 101 -10.40 -21.49 3.51
CA PHE A 101 -9.44 -20.40 3.60
C PHE A 101 -8.22 -20.61 2.70
N ASP A 102 -7.65 -21.82 2.71
CA ASP A 102 -6.44 -22.14 1.95
C ASP A 102 -6.66 -21.99 0.44
N GLN A 103 -7.80 -22.48 -0.06
CA GLN A 103 -8.16 -22.33 -1.47
C GLN A 103 -8.36 -20.86 -1.83
N ALA A 104 -9.12 -20.11 -1.02
CA ALA A 104 -9.33 -18.69 -1.26
C ALA A 104 -8.02 -17.89 -1.19
N LEU A 105 -7.07 -18.33 -0.37
CA LEU A 105 -5.76 -17.69 -0.22
C LEU A 105 -4.91 -17.88 -1.48
N ASP A 106 -4.94 -19.07 -2.08
CA ASP A 106 -4.26 -19.34 -3.35
C ASP A 106 -4.84 -18.50 -4.49
N GLU A 107 -6.17 -18.34 -4.54
CA GLU A 107 -6.84 -17.47 -5.52
C GLU A 107 -6.46 -16.00 -5.32
N PHE A 108 -6.40 -15.53 -4.06
CA PHE A 108 -5.92 -14.20 -3.73
C PHE A 108 -4.45 -14.00 -4.12
N ALA A 109 -3.59 -14.99 -3.86
CA ALA A 109 -2.16 -14.94 -4.17
C ALA A 109 -1.90 -14.73 -5.67
N VAL A 110 -2.67 -15.41 -6.53
CA VAL A 110 -2.59 -15.23 -7.99
C VAL A 110 -2.92 -13.79 -8.38
N LYS A 111 -4.03 -13.25 -7.89
CA LYS A 111 -4.46 -11.88 -8.21
C LYS A 111 -3.44 -10.84 -7.77
N MET A 112 -2.92 -10.98 -6.55
CA MET A 112 -1.90 -10.09 -6.01
C MET A 112 -0.61 -10.12 -6.84
N ALA A 113 -0.15 -11.33 -7.22
CA ALA A 113 1.04 -11.49 -8.05
C ALA A 113 0.84 -10.92 -9.47
N GLU A 114 -0.33 -11.11 -10.07
CA GLU A 114 -0.67 -10.54 -11.38
C GLU A 114 -0.72 -9.01 -11.35
N HIS A 115 -1.29 -8.44 -10.29
CA HIS A 115 -1.34 -7.00 -10.06
C HIS A 115 0.07 -6.40 -9.97
N ALA A 116 0.87 -6.88 -9.02
CA ALA A 116 2.26 -6.45 -8.81
C ALA A 116 3.09 -6.59 -10.10
N ALA A 117 2.91 -7.70 -10.82
CA ALA A 117 3.64 -7.94 -12.06
C ALA A 117 3.37 -6.87 -13.12
N GLN A 118 2.13 -6.40 -13.31
CA GLN A 118 1.91 -5.39 -14.34
C GLN A 118 2.18 -3.97 -13.90
N GLU A 119 2.12 -3.67 -12.61
CA GLU A 119 2.70 -2.42 -12.14
C GLU A 119 4.20 -2.37 -12.41
N GLU A 120 4.95 -3.40 -12.01
CA GLU A 120 6.40 -3.49 -12.21
C GLU A 120 6.82 -3.51 -13.68
N GLN A 121 6.02 -4.11 -14.56
CA GLN A 121 6.33 -4.26 -15.99
C GLN A 121 5.76 -3.16 -16.87
N VAL A 122 4.70 -2.47 -16.45
CA VAL A 122 3.97 -1.51 -17.28
C VAL A 122 3.93 -0.13 -16.64
N GLU A 123 3.38 0.04 -15.43
CA GLU A 123 3.17 1.36 -14.83
C GLU A 123 4.47 1.99 -14.32
N PHE A 124 5.24 1.27 -13.50
CA PHE A 124 6.46 1.78 -12.87
C PHE A 124 7.56 2.18 -13.87
N PRO A 125 7.79 1.45 -14.98
CA PRO A 125 8.72 1.91 -16.02
C PRO A 125 8.30 3.23 -16.66
N LEU A 126 6.99 3.45 -16.83
CA LEU A 126 6.48 4.71 -17.38
C LEU A 126 6.70 5.89 -16.42
N LEU A 127 6.51 5.67 -15.11
CA LEU A 127 6.83 6.67 -14.08
C LEU A 127 8.31 7.07 -14.13
N ARG A 128 9.22 6.09 -14.13
CA ARG A 128 10.67 6.34 -14.22
C ARG A 128 11.10 7.01 -15.51
N LYS A 129 10.40 6.73 -16.61
CA LYS A 129 10.67 7.36 -17.91
C LYS A 129 10.22 8.83 -17.95
N GLN A 130 9.12 9.15 -17.28
CA GLN A 130 8.47 10.47 -17.41
C GLN A 130 8.93 11.48 -16.36
N PHE A 131 9.25 11.04 -15.15
CA PHE A 131 9.57 11.95 -14.04
C PHE A 131 11.06 11.94 -13.69
N SER A 132 11.53 13.07 -13.14
CA SER A 132 12.91 13.18 -12.67
C SER A 132 13.14 12.31 -11.43
N ALA A 133 14.39 11.88 -11.21
CA ALA A 133 14.80 11.16 -10.00
C ALA A 133 14.35 11.90 -8.73
N ALA A 134 14.60 13.20 -8.63
CA ALA A 134 14.17 14.03 -7.49
C ALA A 134 12.64 14.02 -7.27
N LYS A 135 11.83 13.93 -8.35
CA LYS A 135 10.37 13.83 -8.20
C LYS A 135 9.97 12.47 -7.60
N LEU A 136 10.60 11.39 -8.06
CA LEU A 136 10.32 10.02 -7.60
C LEU A 136 10.84 9.78 -6.17
N GLU A 137 11.99 10.36 -5.81
CA GLU A 137 12.51 10.37 -4.44
C GLU A 137 11.58 11.13 -3.48
N ASN A 138 11.02 12.27 -3.91
CA ASN A 138 10.02 13.00 -3.10
C ASN A 138 8.71 12.21 -2.95
N MET A 139 8.36 11.40 -3.94
CA MET A 139 7.22 10.48 -3.83
C MET A 139 7.51 9.37 -2.82
N ALA A 140 8.72 8.80 -2.81
CA ALA A 140 9.16 7.85 -1.79
C ALA A 140 9.05 8.44 -0.38
N ALA A 141 9.56 9.66 -0.16
CA ALA A 141 9.45 10.33 1.13
C ALA A 141 7.99 10.59 1.56
N SER A 142 7.09 10.83 0.60
CA SER A 142 5.66 10.98 0.88
C SER A 142 5.04 9.65 1.28
N LEU A 143 5.42 8.57 0.60
CA LEU A 143 5.01 7.19 0.90
C LEU A 143 5.48 6.76 2.30
N GLU A 144 6.76 6.96 2.63
CA GLU A 144 7.30 6.68 3.98
C GLU A 144 6.55 7.47 5.07
N THR A 145 6.13 8.71 4.77
CA THR A 145 5.32 9.48 5.71
C THR A 145 3.93 8.88 5.85
N ILE A 146 3.30 8.44 4.75
CA ILE A 146 2.01 7.76 4.76
C ILE A 146 2.09 6.47 5.60
N GLU A 147 3.12 5.65 5.39
CA GLU A 147 3.39 4.45 6.19
C GLU A 147 3.56 4.79 7.67
N SER A 148 4.22 5.90 8.00
CA SER A 148 4.38 6.33 9.40
C SER A 148 3.07 6.75 10.08
N LEU A 149 2.05 7.13 9.28
CA LEU A 149 0.71 7.47 9.75
C LEU A 149 -0.15 6.22 9.95
N ALA A 150 0.21 5.10 9.30
CA ALA A 150 -0.37 3.80 9.58
C ALA A 150 0.22 3.25 10.88
N PRO A 151 -0.55 3.10 11.97
CA PRO A 151 -0.04 2.50 13.20
C PRO A 151 0.65 1.17 12.96
N THR A 152 1.95 1.11 13.25
CA THR A 152 2.74 -0.11 13.20
C THR A 152 2.36 -1.00 14.38
N ARG A 153 1.39 -1.89 14.14
CA ARG A 153 0.82 -2.88 15.06
C ARG A 153 0.02 -2.33 16.25
N PRO A 154 -1.04 -3.04 16.68
CA PRO A 154 -1.58 -2.86 18.02
C PRO A 154 -0.55 -3.38 19.04
N HIS A 155 0.21 -2.49 19.66
CA HIS A 155 1.00 -2.82 20.84
C HIS A 155 0.16 -2.63 22.12
N PRO A 156 0.21 -3.55 23.11
CA PRO A 156 -0.61 -3.47 24.33
C PRO A 156 -0.39 -2.22 25.21
N HIS A 157 0.65 -1.44 24.90
CA HIS A 157 1.04 -0.20 25.61
C HIS A 157 0.89 1.05 24.75
N ALA A 158 0.35 0.94 23.53
CA ALA A 158 -0.05 2.08 22.72
C ALA A 158 -1.36 2.65 23.30
N GLY A 159 -1.23 3.43 24.37
CA GLY A 159 -2.37 4.05 25.04
C GLY A 159 -3.24 4.87 24.08
N ASP A 160 -4.51 5.03 24.47
CA ASP A 160 -5.61 5.78 23.83
C ASP A 160 -5.18 6.88 22.84
N THR A 161 -4.75 6.47 21.65
CA THR A 161 -4.49 7.37 20.51
C THR A 161 -5.49 7.02 19.43
N ALA A 162 -6.13 8.04 18.86
CA ALA A 162 -7.24 7.91 17.92
C ALA A 162 -6.94 7.05 16.67
N LEU A 163 -5.66 6.78 16.39
CA LEU A 163 -5.21 5.96 15.27
C LEU A 163 -5.12 4.46 15.59
N ALA A 164 -5.11 4.04 16.86
CA ALA A 164 -4.96 2.61 17.24
C ALA A 164 -6.08 1.69 16.68
N ASN A 165 -7.23 2.25 16.30
CA ASN A 165 -8.39 1.53 15.76
C ASN A 165 -8.49 1.56 14.22
N VAL A 166 -7.53 2.13 13.50
CA VAL A 166 -7.60 2.22 12.03
C VAL A 166 -7.66 0.82 11.39
N PHE A 167 -6.93 -0.14 11.97
CA PHE A 167 -6.75 -1.49 11.45
C PHE A 167 -7.61 -2.56 12.13
N THR A 168 -8.55 -2.15 13.00
CA THR A 168 -9.50 -3.09 13.61
C THR A 168 -10.81 -3.12 12.82
N GLY A 169 -11.30 -4.34 12.57
CA GLY A 169 -12.54 -4.60 11.85
C GLY A 169 -12.34 -5.21 10.46
N PRO A 170 -13.42 -5.32 9.66
CA PRO A 170 -13.37 -5.96 8.36
C PRO A 170 -12.40 -5.24 7.39
N PRO A 171 -11.69 -5.97 6.51
CA PRO A 171 -10.66 -5.39 5.64
C PRO A 171 -11.12 -4.15 4.86
N LEU A 172 -12.31 -4.17 4.26
CA LEU A 172 -12.81 -3.02 3.49
C LEU A 172 -12.88 -1.72 4.31
N ALA A 173 -13.24 -1.81 5.59
CA ALA A 173 -13.27 -0.64 6.46
C ALA A 173 -11.85 -0.12 6.77
N VAL A 174 -10.86 -1.01 6.83
CA VAL A 174 -9.44 -0.66 6.98
C VAL A 174 -8.93 0.09 5.74
N PHE A 175 -9.20 -0.44 4.55
CA PHE A 175 -8.86 0.22 3.28
C PHE A 175 -9.48 1.62 3.18
N ASP A 176 -10.77 1.76 3.49
CA ASP A 176 -11.46 3.06 3.44
C ASP A 176 -10.82 4.08 4.37
N ARG A 177 -10.53 3.70 5.62
CA ARG A 177 -9.89 4.59 6.60
C ARG A 177 -8.47 4.98 6.17
N MET A 178 -7.71 4.04 5.61
CA MET A 178 -6.35 4.32 5.16
C MET A 178 -6.36 5.30 3.99
N ARG A 179 -7.23 5.10 3.00
CA ARG A 179 -7.42 6.03 1.89
C ARG A 179 -7.80 7.44 2.38
N ASP A 180 -8.71 7.53 3.35
CA ASP A 180 -9.14 8.83 3.90
C ASP A 180 -8.00 9.54 4.66
N ALA A 181 -7.18 8.80 5.42
CA ALA A 181 -6.01 9.35 6.10
C ALA A 181 -4.96 9.88 5.11
N VAL A 182 -4.66 9.12 4.04
CA VAL A 182 -3.74 9.55 2.99
C VAL A 182 -4.27 10.80 2.28
N ARG A 183 -5.57 10.82 1.97
CA ARG A 183 -6.22 11.98 1.36
C ARG A 183 -6.07 13.23 2.20
N GLU A 184 -6.30 13.12 3.50
CA GLU A 184 -6.15 14.25 4.44
C GLU A 184 -4.70 14.75 4.47
N TYR A 185 -3.73 13.84 4.58
CA TYR A 185 -2.30 14.19 4.53
C TYR A 185 -1.93 14.94 3.25
N LEU A 186 -2.32 14.42 2.08
CA LEU A 186 -2.03 15.04 0.79
C LEU A 186 -2.75 16.38 0.61
N HIS A 187 -3.94 16.55 1.19
CA HIS A 187 -4.63 17.84 1.21
C HIS A 187 -3.85 18.86 2.03
N ASN A 188 -3.40 18.49 3.24
CA ASN A 188 -2.66 19.37 4.14
C ASN A 188 -1.29 19.77 3.56
N GLN A 189 -0.61 18.87 2.84
CA GLN A 189 0.63 19.17 2.12
C GLN A 189 0.44 20.20 0.97
N ARG A 190 -0.75 20.28 0.37
CA ARG A 190 -1.06 21.26 -0.68
C ARG A 190 -1.43 22.64 -0.16
N GLN A 191 -1.77 22.77 1.12
CA GLN A 191 -2.08 24.04 1.79
C GLN A 191 -0.99 24.40 2.81
N PRO A 192 0.12 25.04 2.39
CA PRO A 192 1.10 25.54 3.36
C PRO A 192 0.52 26.75 4.10
N GLY A 193 0.00 26.52 5.30
CA GLY A 193 -0.22 27.55 6.31
C GLY A 193 -1.60 28.19 6.35
N GLU A 194 -2.55 27.52 7.00
CA GLU A 194 -3.57 28.22 7.79
C GLU A 194 -3.40 27.75 9.24
N ALA A 195 -2.54 28.46 9.98
CA ALA A 195 -2.47 28.27 11.42
C ALA A 195 -3.84 28.65 12.02
N PRO A 196 -4.39 27.89 12.99
CA PRO A 196 -5.62 28.30 13.65
C PRO A 196 -5.34 29.60 14.40
N GLY A 197 -5.99 30.69 13.97
CA GLY A 197 -6.02 31.95 14.67
C GLY A 197 -6.44 31.72 16.11
N ARG A 198 -5.51 31.93 17.04
CA ARG A 198 -5.83 31.98 18.47
C ARG A 198 -6.49 33.32 18.78
N ALA A 199 -7.70 33.20 19.33
CA ALA A 199 -8.46 34.13 20.17
C ALA A 199 -8.94 35.45 19.54
#